data_AF-A0A9Q9MJT8-F1
#
_entry.id   AF-A0A9Q9MJT8-F1
#
_cell.length_a   1.000
_cell.length_b   1.000
_cell.length_c   1.000
_cell.angle_alpha   90.00
_cell.angle_beta   90.00
_cell.angle_gamma   90.00
#
_symmetry.space_group_name_H-M   'P 1'
#
loop_
_entity.id
_entity.type
_entity.pdbx_description
1 polymer ?
#
loop_
_entity_poly.entity_id
_entity_poly.type
_entity_poly.pdbx_seq_one_letter_code
_entity_poly.pdbx_strand_id
1 'polypeptide(L)'
;MRVTFHRLPDHQWADVLIQRDDGVVYRMHAGPVTAHAPHDLVHFTVEDALGMSDGIWGAIAGGVVFRSMTHVSGRRPPHAAERSAELIRANRDRLQRAELIGGFVERAAAVPDADLDRLAAQQGADPLNGADKVAVRRAVAALRAAQETWAALPVGAELTLTWPRHRRLAPLKRKVQRRAPTLRRAS
;
A
#
# COMPACT_ATOMS: atom_id res chain seq x y z
N MET A 1 -7.38 10.11 -0.57
CA MET A 1 -5.96 10.34 -0.92
C MET A 1 -5.79 10.22 -2.44
N ARG A 2 -5.02 11.10 -3.07
CA ARG A 2 -4.72 11.05 -4.51
C ARG A 2 -3.28 10.56 -4.71
N VAL A 3 -3.08 9.68 -5.67
CA VAL A 3 -1.80 9.05 -5.99
C VAL A 3 -1.53 9.21 -7.48
N THR A 4 -0.39 9.78 -7.84
CA THR A 4 -0.03 10.06 -9.23
C THR A 4 1.25 9.34 -9.57
N PHE A 5 1.17 8.40 -10.51
CA PHE A 5 2.30 7.66 -11.06
C PHE A 5 2.81 8.39 -12.31
N HIS A 6 4.10 8.70 -12.36
CA HIS A 6 4.73 9.34 -13.52
C HIS A 6 5.42 8.25 -14.37
N ARG A 7 5.09 8.21 -15.66
CA ARG A 7 5.74 7.31 -16.61
C ARG A 7 7.08 7.92 -17.01
N LEU A 8 8.16 7.44 -16.39
CA LEU A 8 9.51 7.78 -16.81
C LEU A 8 9.94 6.90 -18.01
N PRO A 9 11.01 7.26 -18.74
CA PRO A 9 11.56 6.43 -19.79
C PRO A 9 11.84 5.00 -19.31
N ASP A 10 11.81 4.05 -20.24
CA ASP A 10 12.03 2.64 -19.91
C ASP A 10 13.36 2.43 -19.17
N HIS A 11 13.37 1.49 -18.22
CA HIS A 11 14.47 1.22 -17.29
C HIS A 11 14.76 2.32 -16.25
N GLN A 12 13.95 3.39 -16.19
CA GLN A 12 13.95 4.34 -15.07
C GLN A 12 12.88 3.99 -14.04
N TRP A 13 13.14 4.31 -12.78
CA TRP A 13 12.23 4.04 -11.68
C TRP A 13 11.06 5.00 -11.79
N ALA A 14 9.82 4.51 -11.84
CA ALA A 14 8.67 5.42 -11.85
C ALA A 14 8.64 6.26 -10.55
N ASP A 15 8.18 7.50 -10.63
CA ASP A 15 8.00 8.34 -9.45
C ASP A 15 6.52 8.41 -9.07
N VAL A 16 6.22 8.26 -7.79
CA VAL A 16 4.85 8.33 -7.26
C VAL A 16 4.70 9.56 -6.37
N LEU A 17 3.77 10.45 -6.73
CA LEU A 17 3.38 11.57 -5.89
C LEU A 17 2.12 11.23 -5.11
N ILE A 18 2.17 11.43 -3.79
CA ILE A 18 1.12 11.02 -2.86
C ILE A 18 0.59 12.28 -2.17
N GLN A 19 -0.65 12.64 -2.49
CA GLN A 19 -1.38 13.73 -1.85
C GLN A 19 -2.38 13.15 -0.86
N ARG A 20 -2.04 13.18 0.43
CA ARG A 20 -2.90 12.64 1.49
C ARG A 20 -4.04 13.58 1.86
N ASP A 21 -5.09 13.02 2.44
CA ASP A 21 -6.27 13.80 2.86
C ASP A 21 -5.98 14.79 4.00
N ASP A 22 -4.86 14.65 4.73
CA ASP A 22 -4.37 15.62 5.71
C ASP A 22 -3.50 16.74 5.11
N GLY A 23 -3.40 16.82 3.78
CA GLY A 23 -2.76 17.90 3.05
C GLY A 23 -1.23 17.80 2.95
N VAL A 24 -0.62 16.75 3.48
CA VAL A 24 0.82 16.48 3.30
C VAL A 24 1.06 15.79 1.95
N VAL A 25 2.16 16.17 1.30
CA VAL A 25 2.58 15.61 0.02
C VAL A 25 3.91 14.89 0.18
N TYR A 26 3.97 13.65 -0.31
CA TYR A 26 5.17 12.84 -0.36
C TYR A 26 5.47 12.43 -1.79
N ARG A 27 6.77 12.25 -2.09
CA ARG A 27 7.26 11.55 -3.26
C ARG A 27 7.82 10.22 -2.82
N MET A 28 7.49 9.17 -3.55
CA MET A 28 8.05 7.84 -3.35
C MET A 28 8.66 7.41 -4.67
N HIS A 29 9.90 6.93 -4.64
CA HIS A 29 10.44 6.21 -5.78
C HIS A 29 9.69 4.89 -5.85
N ALA A 30 9.00 4.65 -6.96
CA ALA A 30 8.30 3.40 -7.13
C ALA A 30 9.31 2.26 -7.04
N GLY A 31 8.93 1.16 -6.41
CA GLY A 31 9.74 -0.07 -6.42
C GLY A 31 10.13 -0.46 -7.86
N PRO A 32 11.16 -1.32 -8.03
CA PRO A 32 11.61 -1.74 -9.36
C PRO A 32 10.41 -2.12 -10.23
N VAL A 33 10.33 -1.55 -11.43
CA VAL A 33 9.27 -1.83 -12.39
C VAL A 33 9.30 -3.34 -12.64
N THR A 34 8.21 -4.05 -12.32
CA THR A 34 8.08 -5.46 -12.69
C THR A 34 7.87 -5.54 -14.21
N ALA A 35 7.73 -6.73 -14.78
CA ALA A 35 7.67 -6.87 -16.24
C ALA A 35 6.53 -6.04 -16.91
N HIS A 36 5.48 -5.65 -16.17
CA HIS A 36 4.27 -5.06 -16.74
C HIS A 36 3.79 -3.75 -16.08
N ALA A 37 4.18 -3.46 -14.83
CA ALA A 37 3.77 -2.25 -14.13
C ALA A 37 4.73 -1.91 -12.96
N PRO A 38 4.72 -0.67 -12.44
CA PRO A 38 5.42 -0.34 -11.21
C PRO A 38 4.86 -1.19 -10.06
N HIS A 39 5.74 -1.72 -9.20
CA HIS A 39 5.37 -2.53 -8.04
C HIS A 39 4.29 -1.84 -7.17
N ASP A 40 4.39 -0.54 -6.98
CA ASP A 40 3.42 0.20 -6.16
C ASP A 40 2.05 0.38 -6.84
N LEU A 41 1.98 0.32 -8.17
CA LEU A 41 0.71 0.28 -8.92
C LEU A 41 0.05 -1.10 -8.78
N VAL A 42 0.85 -2.17 -8.75
CA VAL A 42 0.36 -3.53 -8.43
C VAL A 42 -0.30 -3.52 -7.06
N HIS A 43 0.41 -3.06 -6.03
CA HIS A 43 -0.13 -2.95 -4.68
C HIS A 43 -1.37 -2.06 -4.60
N PHE A 44 -1.36 -0.92 -5.30
CA PHE A 44 -2.53 -0.03 -5.32
C PHE A 44 -3.76 -0.77 -5.83
N THR A 45 -3.61 -1.43 -6.97
CA THR A 45 -4.73 -2.07 -7.66
C THR A 45 -5.24 -3.28 -6.88
N VAL A 46 -4.34 -4.12 -6.38
CA VAL A 46 -4.68 -5.33 -5.64
C VAL A 46 -5.34 -4.99 -4.30
N GLU A 47 -4.75 -4.09 -3.53
CA GLU A 47 -5.31 -3.70 -2.24
C GLU A 47 -6.67 -2.98 -2.38
N ASP A 48 -6.85 -2.17 -3.42
CA ASP A 48 -8.15 -1.54 -3.72
C ASP A 48 -9.20 -2.60 -4.06
N ALA A 49 -8.90 -3.47 -5.03
CA ALA A 49 -9.82 -4.50 -5.49
C ALA A 49 -10.24 -5.48 -4.40
N LEU A 50 -9.35 -5.77 -3.44
CA LEU A 50 -9.62 -6.64 -2.30
C LEU A 50 -10.17 -5.89 -1.07
N GLY A 51 -10.31 -4.57 -1.13
CA GLY A 51 -10.84 -3.77 -0.02
C GLY A 51 -9.91 -3.65 1.18
N MET A 52 -8.61 -3.87 1.00
CA MET A 52 -7.62 -3.96 2.07
C MET A 52 -7.31 -2.58 2.67
N SER A 53 -7.66 -2.39 3.94
CA SER A 53 -7.33 -1.15 4.69
C SER A 53 -6.00 -1.21 5.42
N ASP A 54 -5.38 -2.39 5.48
CA ASP A 54 -4.17 -2.67 6.26
C ASP A 54 -2.97 -3.14 5.45
N GLY A 55 -3.00 -2.90 4.12
CA GLY A 55 -1.83 -2.94 3.25
C GLY A 55 -1.07 -1.62 3.20
N ILE A 56 -0.16 -1.48 2.23
CA ILE A 56 0.72 -0.33 2.04
C ILE A 56 -0.07 0.96 1.87
N TRP A 57 -1.08 0.98 1.00
CA TRP A 57 -1.81 2.20 0.67
C TRP A 57 -2.78 2.60 1.76
N GLY A 58 -3.40 1.61 2.41
CA GLY A 58 -4.16 1.83 3.64
C GLY A 58 -3.29 2.39 4.77
N ALA A 59 -2.04 1.93 4.89
CA ALA A 59 -1.09 2.44 5.86
C ALA A 59 -0.66 3.88 5.59
N ILE A 60 -0.31 4.21 4.34
CA ILE A 60 0.04 5.58 3.93
C ILE A 60 -1.13 6.52 4.19
N ALA A 61 -2.35 6.13 3.80
CA ALA A 61 -3.56 6.89 4.06
C ALA A 61 -3.83 7.07 5.57
N GLY A 62 -3.43 6.09 6.39
CA GLY A 62 -3.58 6.09 7.85
C GLY A 62 -2.53 6.91 8.60
N GLY A 63 -1.45 7.35 7.95
CA GLY A 63 -0.40 8.11 8.62
C GLY A 63 1.03 7.63 8.42
N VAL A 64 1.21 6.44 7.87
CA VAL A 64 2.53 5.84 7.72
C VAL A 64 3.35 6.59 6.67
N VAL A 65 4.62 6.78 7.00
CA VAL A 65 5.66 7.31 6.12
C VAL A 65 6.77 6.24 6.07
N PHE A 66 6.89 5.57 4.93
CA PHE A 66 7.93 4.58 4.68
C PHE A 66 9.28 5.25 4.39
N ARG A 67 10.36 4.49 4.50
CA ARG A 67 11.73 5.00 4.28
C ARG A 67 11.96 5.47 2.84
N SER A 68 11.26 4.89 1.87
CA SER A 68 11.28 5.27 0.46
C SER A 68 10.54 6.59 0.17
N MET A 69 9.85 7.17 1.17
CA MET A 69 9.06 8.38 0.99
C MET A 69 9.84 9.62 1.41
N THR A 70 9.92 10.57 0.50
CA THR A 70 10.50 11.90 0.70
C THR A 70 9.39 12.94 0.83
N HIS A 71 9.48 13.79 1.86
CA HIS A 71 8.52 14.90 2.04
C HIS A 71 8.70 15.94 0.94
N VAL A 72 7.59 16.41 0.36
CA VAL A 72 7.59 17.46 -0.69
C VAL A 72 6.99 18.76 -0.15
N SER A 73 5.79 18.71 0.43
CA SER A 73 5.09 19.90 0.93
C SER A 73 4.03 19.57 1.97
N GLY A 74 3.42 20.60 2.57
CA GLY A 74 2.40 20.46 3.61
C GLY A 74 2.97 20.27 5.02
N ARG A 75 2.15 20.51 6.04
CA ARG A 75 2.56 20.46 7.45
C ARG A 75 2.72 19.01 7.91
N ARG A 76 3.92 18.63 8.33
CA ARG A 76 4.14 17.36 9.03
C ARG A 76 3.68 17.48 10.48
N PRO A 77 2.70 16.67 10.94
CA PRO A 77 2.30 16.73 12.33
C PRO A 77 3.44 16.30 13.27
N PRO A 78 3.51 16.83 14.50
CA PRO A 78 4.58 16.50 15.43
C PRO A 78 4.64 14.99 15.71
N HIS A 79 5.84 14.47 15.97
CA HIS A 79 6.09 13.04 16.19
C HIS A 79 5.59 12.13 15.05
N ALA A 80 5.49 12.62 13.81
CA ALA A 80 5.05 11.81 12.66
C ALA A 80 5.96 10.59 12.43
N ALA A 81 7.28 10.74 12.62
CA ALA A 81 8.23 9.64 12.46
C ALA A 81 8.01 8.53 13.51
N GLU A 82 7.86 8.90 14.79
CA GLU A 82 7.58 7.97 15.88
C GLU A 82 6.26 7.22 15.66
N ARG A 83 5.19 7.96 15.33
CA ARG A 83 3.87 7.38 15.04
C ARG A 83 3.89 6.45 13.82
N SER A 84 4.63 6.83 12.77
CA SER A 84 4.84 5.96 11.60
C SER A 84 5.52 4.66 12.01
N ALA A 85 6.61 4.74 12.78
CA ALA A 85 7.35 3.55 13.24
C ALA A 85 6.51 2.65 14.16
N GLU A 86 5.68 3.23 15.03
CA GLU A 86 4.71 2.48 15.84
C GLU A 86 3.66 1.79 14.99
N LEU A 87 3.09 2.46 13.99
CA LEU A 87 2.11 1.88 13.07
C LEU A 87 2.72 0.73 12.25
N ILE A 88 3.93 0.90 11.72
CA ILE A 88 4.64 -0.16 10.99
C ILE A 88 4.87 -1.37 11.91
N ARG A 89 5.34 -1.15 13.14
CA ARG A 89 5.56 -2.24 14.10
C ARG A 89 4.27 -2.96 14.46
N ALA A 90 3.20 -2.22 14.73
CA ALA A 90 1.91 -2.79 15.14
C ALA A 90 1.20 -3.55 14.00
N ASN A 91 1.56 -3.29 12.74
CA ASN A 91 0.90 -3.87 11.57
C ASN A 91 1.85 -4.68 10.68
N ARG A 92 3.05 -5.07 11.18
CA ARG A 92 4.06 -5.79 10.39
C ARG A 92 3.49 -7.01 9.67
N ASP A 93 2.76 -7.86 10.39
CA ASP A 93 2.21 -9.09 9.82
C ASP A 93 1.14 -8.81 8.75
N ARG A 94 0.41 -7.70 8.91
CA ARG A 94 -0.62 -7.27 7.95
C ARG A 94 0.01 -6.72 6.67
N LEU A 95 1.08 -5.93 6.80
CA LEU A 95 1.88 -5.46 5.67
C LEU A 95 2.54 -6.63 4.94
N GLN A 96 3.11 -7.59 5.66
CA GLN A 96 3.70 -8.78 5.05
C GLN A 96 2.65 -9.62 4.31
N ARG A 97 1.43 -9.76 4.86
CA ARG A 97 0.33 -10.41 4.16
C ARG A 97 -0.04 -9.69 2.87
N ALA A 98 -0.05 -8.35 2.87
CA ALA A 98 -0.30 -7.57 1.65
C ALA A 98 0.75 -7.84 0.56
N GLU A 99 2.03 -7.96 0.91
CA GLU A 99 3.10 -8.39 -0.01
C GLU A 99 2.85 -9.78 -0.60
N LEU A 100 2.47 -10.76 0.23
CA LEU A 100 2.19 -12.11 -0.23
C LEU A 100 1.00 -12.17 -1.20
N ILE A 101 -0.09 -11.47 -0.87
CA ILE A 101 -1.29 -11.38 -1.71
C ILE A 101 -0.96 -10.64 -3.02
N GLY A 102 -0.26 -9.51 -2.94
CA GLY A 102 0.17 -8.73 -4.11
C GLY A 102 0.98 -9.58 -5.09
N GLY A 103 2.02 -10.27 -4.60
CA GLY A 103 2.84 -11.16 -5.43
C GLY A 103 2.12 -12.41 -5.93
N PHE A 104 1.06 -12.88 -5.25
CA PHE A 104 0.20 -13.93 -5.77
C PHE A 104 -0.68 -13.45 -6.92
N VAL A 105 -1.37 -12.33 -6.73
CA VAL A 105 -2.25 -11.76 -7.76
C VAL A 105 -1.46 -11.33 -8.99
N GLU A 106 -0.26 -10.79 -8.82
CA GLU A 106 0.64 -10.45 -9.93
C GLU A 106 1.01 -11.68 -10.77
N ARG A 107 1.42 -12.78 -10.13
CA ARG A 107 1.72 -14.03 -10.85
C ARG A 107 0.50 -14.62 -11.53
N ALA A 108 -0.67 -14.58 -10.89
CA ALA A 108 -1.91 -15.02 -11.50
C ALA A 108 -2.30 -14.13 -12.71
N ALA A 109 -2.04 -12.82 -12.66
CA ALA A 109 -2.29 -11.91 -13.77
C ALA A 109 -1.40 -12.21 -14.98
N ALA A 110 -0.14 -12.60 -14.75
CA ALA A 110 0.82 -12.94 -15.81
C ALA A 110 0.49 -14.23 -16.59
N VAL A 111 -0.38 -15.12 -16.06
CA VAL A 111 -0.74 -16.39 -16.70
C VAL A 111 -2.18 -16.34 -17.20
N PRO A 112 -2.43 -16.41 -18.52
CA PRO A 112 -3.78 -16.54 -19.06
C PRO A 112 -4.51 -17.76 -18.45
N ASP A 113 -5.78 -17.58 -18.09
CA ASP A 113 -6.62 -18.63 -17.49
C ASP A 113 -5.98 -19.37 -16.29
N ALA A 114 -5.19 -18.64 -15.50
CA ALA A 114 -4.52 -19.14 -14.31
C ALA A 114 -5.46 -19.94 -13.40
N ASP A 115 -5.11 -21.21 -13.17
CA ASP A 115 -5.71 -22.02 -12.11
C ASP A 115 -5.16 -21.55 -10.76
N LEU A 116 -5.97 -20.77 -10.04
CA LEU A 116 -5.62 -20.21 -8.73
C LEU A 116 -5.30 -21.29 -7.69
N ASP A 117 -5.93 -22.47 -7.78
CA ASP A 117 -5.72 -23.55 -6.82
C ASP A 117 -4.39 -24.24 -7.06
N ARG A 118 -4.05 -24.46 -8.33
CA ARG A 118 -2.73 -24.95 -8.71
C ARG A 118 -1.62 -23.97 -8.34
N LEU A 119 -1.82 -22.67 -8.58
CA LEU A 119 -0.85 -21.63 -8.23
C LEU A 119 -0.66 -21.54 -6.71
N ALA A 120 -1.74 -21.62 -5.93
CA ALA A 120 -1.66 -21.61 -4.48
C ALA A 120 -0.92 -22.85 -3.95
N ALA A 121 -1.23 -24.03 -4.49
CA ALA A 121 -0.56 -25.29 -4.13
C ALA A 121 0.95 -25.25 -4.40
N GLN A 122 1.38 -24.66 -5.51
CA GLN A 122 2.82 -24.50 -5.84
C GLN A 122 3.57 -23.59 -4.86
N GLN A 123 2.87 -22.70 -4.16
CA GLN A 123 3.47 -21.77 -3.22
C GLN A 123 3.60 -22.33 -1.79
N GLY A 124 2.98 -23.50 -1.52
CA GLY A 124 3.12 -24.27 -0.28
C GLY A 124 2.40 -23.72 0.96
N ALA A 125 2.30 -22.39 1.11
CA ALA A 125 1.48 -21.72 2.12
C ALA A 125 0.28 -21.03 1.46
N ASP A 126 -0.88 -20.98 2.12
CA ASP A 126 -2.07 -20.26 1.62
C ASP A 126 -1.75 -18.76 1.46
N PRO A 127 -1.45 -18.29 0.23
CA PRO A 127 -1.00 -16.92 0.00
C PRO A 127 -2.18 -15.94 0.09
N LEU A 128 -3.41 -16.46 0.01
CA LEU A 128 -4.65 -15.72 0.10
C LEU A 128 -5.07 -15.54 1.56
N ASN A 129 -4.57 -16.38 2.47
CA ASN A 129 -4.87 -16.36 3.90
C ASN A 129 -6.38 -16.21 4.17
N GLY A 130 -7.19 -17.01 3.46
CA GLY A 130 -8.65 -16.96 3.50
C GLY A 130 -9.33 -15.89 2.63
N ALA A 131 -8.61 -15.18 1.74
CA ALA A 131 -9.25 -14.29 0.79
C ALA A 131 -10.16 -15.07 -0.19
N ASP A 132 -11.34 -14.51 -0.45
CA ASP A 132 -12.32 -15.11 -1.35
C ASP A 132 -11.77 -15.21 -2.79
N LYS A 133 -11.80 -16.42 -3.37
CA LYS A 133 -11.34 -16.67 -4.74
C LYS A 133 -12.08 -15.80 -5.78
N VAL A 134 -13.35 -15.45 -5.56
CA VAL A 134 -14.08 -14.55 -6.45
C VAL A 134 -13.48 -13.15 -6.38
N ALA A 135 -13.20 -12.64 -5.19
CA ALA A 135 -12.50 -11.37 -5.00
C ALA A 135 -11.10 -11.40 -5.62
N VAL A 136 -10.37 -12.50 -5.49
CA VAL A 136 -9.04 -12.68 -6.10
C VAL A 136 -9.12 -12.63 -7.63
N ARG A 137 -10.09 -13.31 -8.26
CA ARG A 137 -10.28 -13.19 -9.72
C ARG A 137 -10.59 -11.76 -10.16
N ARG A 138 -11.38 -11.02 -9.37
CA ARG A 138 -11.63 -9.59 -9.64
C ARG A 138 -10.36 -8.76 -9.52
N ALA A 139 -9.52 -9.03 -8.51
CA ALA A 139 -8.24 -8.36 -8.35
C ALA A 139 -7.27 -8.67 -9.51
N VAL A 140 -7.24 -9.91 -10.00
CA VAL A 140 -6.47 -10.29 -11.20
C VAL A 140 -6.95 -9.51 -12.43
N ALA A 141 -8.26 -9.45 -12.66
CA ALA A 141 -8.82 -8.71 -13.80
C ALA A 141 -8.53 -7.20 -13.69
N ALA A 142 -8.67 -6.62 -12.50
CA ALA A 142 -8.34 -5.21 -12.23
C ALA A 142 -6.86 -4.93 -12.48
N LEU A 143 -5.97 -5.83 -12.05
CA LEU A 143 -4.54 -5.68 -12.26
C LEU A 143 -4.17 -5.73 -13.75
N ARG A 144 -4.76 -6.62 -14.54
CA ARG A 144 -4.55 -6.67 -16.00
C ARG A 144 -4.98 -5.35 -16.66
N ALA A 145 -6.16 -4.83 -16.31
CA ALA A 145 -6.62 -3.54 -16.84
C ALA A 145 -5.70 -2.37 -16.45
N ALA A 146 -5.18 -2.37 -15.22
CA ALA A 146 -4.21 -1.37 -14.77
C ALA A 146 -2.86 -1.49 -15.51
N GLN A 147 -2.39 -2.72 -15.76
CA GLN A 147 -1.18 -2.99 -16.56
C GLN A 147 -1.36 -2.53 -18.01
N GLU A 148 -2.51 -2.79 -18.63
CA GLU A 148 -2.84 -2.29 -19.97
C GLU A 148 -2.87 -0.75 -20.02
N THR A 149 -3.52 -0.13 -19.03
CA THR A 149 -3.57 1.33 -18.89
C THR A 149 -2.17 1.92 -18.76
N TRP A 150 -1.31 1.30 -17.94
CA TRP A 150 0.07 1.73 -17.74
C TRP A 150 0.92 1.54 -19.01
N ALA A 151 0.77 0.41 -19.70
CA ALA A 151 1.50 0.12 -20.94
C ALA A 151 1.14 1.09 -22.07
N ALA A 152 -0.13 1.52 -22.13
CA ALA A 152 -0.61 2.50 -23.11
C ALA A 152 -0.20 3.95 -22.76
N LEU A 153 0.30 4.21 -21.56
CA LEU A 153 0.64 5.55 -21.09
C LEU A 153 1.96 6.03 -21.75
N PRO A 154 1.94 7.18 -22.47
CA PRO A 154 3.16 7.74 -23.06
C PRO A 154 4.22 8.07 -22.00
N VAL A 155 5.49 8.00 -22.38
CA VAL A 155 6.58 8.54 -21.54
C VAL A 155 6.35 10.02 -21.27
N GLY A 156 6.52 10.43 -20.02
CA GLY A 156 6.25 11.79 -19.53
C GLY A 156 4.79 12.04 -19.13
N ALA A 157 3.87 11.11 -19.42
CA ALA A 157 2.49 11.21 -18.97
C ALA A 157 2.31 10.65 -17.54
N GLU A 158 1.13 10.90 -16.98
CA GLU A 158 0.80 10.58 -15.60
C GLU A 158 -0.48 9.74 -15.51
N LEU A 159 -0.49 8.77 -14.60
CA LEU A 159 -1.69 8.05 -14.18
C LEU A 159 -2.06 8.47 -12.77
N THR A 160 -3.21 9.13 -12.62
CA THR A 160 -3.71 9.57 -11.31
C THR A 160 -4.85 8.69 -10.85
N LEU A 161 -4.69 8.09 -9.67
CA LEU A 161 -5.66 7.23 -9.01
C LEU A 161 -6.12 7.84 -7.69
N THR A 162 -7.35 7.49 -7.28
CA THR A 162 -7.92 7.95 -6.01
C THR A 162 -8.08 6.78 -5.05
N TRP A 163 -7.40 6.87 -3.91
CA TRP A 163 -7.54 5.91 -2.83
C TRP A 163 -8.71 6.30 -1.90
N PRO A 164 -9.67 5.39 -1.63
CA PRO A 164 -10.86 5.70 -0.84
C PRO A 164 -10.56 6.14 0.59
N ARG A 165 -11.21 7.23 1.03
CA ARG A 165 -10.97 7.85 2.36
C ARG A 165 -11.23 6.93 3.55
N HIS A 166 -12.16 5.99 3.41
CA HIS A 166 -12.52 5.05 4.46
C HIS A 166 -11.52 3.88 4.57
N ARG A 167 -10.76 3.59 3.51
CA ARG A 167 -9.84 2.46 3.44
C ARG A 167 -8.46 2.87 3.97
N ARG A 168 -8.35 3.06 5.28
CA ARG A 168 -7.10 3.48 5.92
C ARG A 168 -6.86 2.71 7.21
N LEU A 169 -5.59 2.51 7.56
CA LEU A 169 -5.23 2.01 8.88
C LEU A 169 -5.80 2.94 9.94
N ALA A 170 -6.47 2.34 10.94
CA ALA A 170 -6.96 3.09 12.08
C ALA A 170 -5.76 3.63 12.89
N PRO A 171 -5.86 4.85 13.43
CA PRO A 171 -4.85 5.37 14.33
C PRO A 171 -4.72 4.48 15.57
N LEU A 172 -3.50 4.32 16.09
CA LEU A 172 -3.29 3.61 17.35
C LEU A 172 -4.08 4.30 18.47
N LYS A 173 -4.88 3.53 19.22
CA LYS A 173 -5.51 4.03 20.44
C LYS A 173 -4.40 4.41 21.43
N ARG A 174 -4.28 5.69 21.79
CA ARG A 174 -3.34 6.13 22.83
C ARG A 174 -3.65 5.36 24.11
N LYS A 175 -2.68 4.63 24.66
CA LYS A 175 -2.75 4.19 26.06
C LYS A 175 -2.79 5.46 26.91
N VAL A 176 -3.94 5.78 27.49
CA VAL A 176 -4.01 6.80 28.55
C VAL A 176 -3.15 6.28 29.69
N GLN A 177 -1.94 6.83 29.83
CA GLN A 177 -1.16 6.63 31.05
C GLN A 177 -1.95 7.28 32.19
N ARG A 178 -2.67 6.48 32.97
CA ARG A 178 -3.15 6.89 34.29
C ARG A 178 -1.90 7.23 35.11
N ARG A 179 -1.60 8.51 35.27
CA ARG A 179 -0.62 8.97 36.27
C ARG A 179 -1.11 8.46 37.63
N ALA A 180 -0.34 7.58 38.25
CA ALA A 180 -0.57 7.21 39.64
C ALA A 180 -0.45 8.49 40.49
N PRO A 181 -1.37 8.73 41.45
CA PRO A 181 -1.24 9.87 42.33
C PRO A 181 0.02 9.68 43.19
N THR A 182 0.96 10.60 43.06
CA THR A 182 2.08 10.75 43.99
C THR A 182 1.52 10.98 45.39
N LEU A 183 1.56 9.96 46.24
CA LEU A 183 1.36 10.10 47.67
C LEU A 183 2.48 11.01 48.21
N ARG A 184 2.16 12.28 48.45
CA ARG A 184 2.94 13.14 49.33
C ARG A 184 2.88 12.52 50.73
N ARG A 185 3.99 11.95 51.20
CA ARG A 185 4.20 11.77 52.64
C ARG A 185 4.43 13.16 53.24
N ALA A 186 3.46 13.60 54.04
CA ALA A 186 3.67 14.68 54.99
C ALA A 186 4.43 14.10 56.20
N SER A 187 5.43 14.89 56.61
CA SER A 187 6.09 15.03 57.92
C SER A 187 6.10 13.86 58.90
#